data_AF-A0A956H0B1-F1
#
_entry.id   AF-A0A956H0B1-F1
#
_cell.length_a   1.000
_cell.length_b   1.000
_cell.length_c   1.000
_cell.angle_alpha   90.00
_cell.angle_beta   90.00
_cell.angle_gamma   90.00
#
_symmetry.space_group_name_H-M   'P 1'
#
loop_
_entity.id
_entity.type
_entity.pdbx_description
1 polymer ?
#
loop_
_entity_poly.entity_id
_entity_poly.type
_entity_poly.pdbx_seq_one_letter_code
_entity_poly.pdbx_strand_id
1 'polypeptide(L)'
;MRSKALLLYEGERTPHRSCGIALAEAFGRPTAAYQSLRRGGITGQGTCGAVVAGQLLLGEFLGDPDPTGAVTPALKQAIERYQQRVTDELDRGESPTLICNDMTAPHGDFRGPARHHFCTQVVAQVGQLVDELLREQGMVIEP
;
A
#
# COMPACT_ATOMS: atom_id res chain seq x y z
N MET A 1 -4.49 0.97 -11.58
CA MET A 1 -4.86 0.69 -10.17
C MET A 1 -5.15 1.89 -9.29
N ARG A 2 -4.49 3.05 -9.51
CA ARG A 2 -4.71 4.28 -8.72
C ARG A 2 -6.19 4.63 -8.48
N SER A 3 -7.01 4.61 -9.53
CA SER A 3 -8.44 4.97 -9.43
C SER A 3 -9.25 4.04 -8.53
N LYS A 4 -9.03 2.72 -8.59
CA LYS A 4 -9.78 1.74 -7.77
C LYS A 4 -9.36 1.80 -6.30
N ALA A 5 -8.07 1.91 -6.02
CA ALA A 5 -7.56 2.07 -4.65
C ALA A 5 -8.07 3.37 -4.01
N LEU A 6 -8.12 4.46 -4.78
CA LEU A 6 -8.70 5.74 -4.37
C LEU A 6 -10.18 5.57 -4.00
N LEU A 7 -10.98 4.98 -4.89
CA LEU A 7 -12.44 4.79 -4.67
C LEU A 7 -12.76 3.94 -3.43
N LEU A 8 -12.00 2.87 -3.19
CA LEU A 8 -12.22 1.96 -2.06
C LEU A 8 -11.82 2.57 -0.71
N TYR A 9 -10.76 3.39 -0.70
CA TYR A 9 -10.33 4.06 0.52
C TYR A 9 -11.16 5.30 0.82
N GLU A 10 -11.46 6.12 -0.19
CA GLU A 10 -12.23 7.35 -0.03
C GLU A 10 -13.59 7.07 0.64
N GLY A 11 -14.23 5.95 0.31
CA GLY A 11 -15.36 5.50 1.08
C GLY A 11 -16.69 6.21 0.77
N GLU A 12 -16.70 7.12 -0.21
CA GLU A 12 -17.89 7.92 -0.59
C GLU A 12 -18.87 7.13 -1.46
N ARG A 13 -18.34 6.25 -2.33
CA ARG A 13 -19.13 5.40 -3.24
C ARG A 13 -19.27 3.95 -2.79
N THR A 14 -18.40 3.52 -1.88
CA THR A 14 -18.38 2.19 -1.25
C THR A 14 -17.93 2.35 0.20
N PRO A 15 -18.25 1.48 1.17
CA PRO A 15 -17.84 1.72 2.56
C PRO A 15 -16.32 1.80 2.71
N HIS A 16 -15.81 2.77 3.47
CA HIS A 16 -14.38 2.97 3.71
C HIS A 16 -13.64 1.67 4.07
N ARG A 17 -12.56 1.37 3.33
CA ARG A 17 -11.61 0.29 3.63
C ARG A 17 -10.34 0.85 4.25
N SER A 18 -9.78 0.16 5.25
CA SER A 18 -8.46 0.51 5.76
C SER A 18 -7.39 0.36 4.68
N CYS A 19 -6.31 1.13 4.76
CA CYS A 19 -5.28 1.28 3.72
C CYS A 19 -4.82 -0.03 3.06
N GLY A 20 -4.40 -1.03 3.85
CA GLY A 20 -3.97 -2.32 3.27
C GLY A 20 -5.10 -3.12 2.61
N ILE A 21 -6.33 -3.03 3.12
CA ILE A 21 -7.50 -3.72 2.55
C ILE A 21 -7.92 -3.08 1.23
N ALA A 22 -7.90 -1.75 1.15
CA ALA A 22 -8.20 -1.03 -0.09
C ALA A 22 -7.26 -1.45 -1.22
N LEU A 23 -5.96 -1.61 -0.91
CA LEU A 23 -4.97 -2.11 -1.86
C LEU A 23 -5.23 -3.58 -2.23
N ALA A 24 -5.41 -4.47 -1.25
CA ALA A 24 -5.69 -5.88 -1.54
C ALA A 24 -6.91 -6.06 -2.45
N GLU A 25 -8.03 -5.38 -2.15
CA GLU A 25 -9.24 -5.41 -2.99
C GLU A 25 -9.01 -4.80 -4.38
N ALA A 26 -8.22 -3.72 -4.49
CA ALA A 26 -7.90 -3.11 -5.78
C ALA A 26 -7.20 -4.11 -6.71
N PHE A 27 -6.31 -4.94 -6.16
CA PHE A 27 -5.54 -5.97 -6.88
C PHE A 27 -6.20 -7.36 -6.87
N GLY A 28 -7.45 -7.48 -6.42
CA GLY A 28 -8.18 -8.75 -6.43
C GLY A 28 -7.62 -9.81 -5.46
N ARG A 29 -6.97 -9.40 -4.37
CA ARG A 29 -6.36 -10.28 -3.37
C ARG A 29 -7.23 -10.47 -2.13
N PRO A 30 -7.14 -11.64 -1.46
CA PRO A 30 -7.81 -11.85 -0.17
C PRO A 30 -7.37 -10.84 0.88
N THR A 31 -8.33 -10.29 1.62
CA THR A 31 -8.07 -9.18 2.55
C THR A 31 -7.64 -9.62 3.94
N ALA A 32 -7.74 -10.92 4.26
CA ALA A 32 -7.53 -11.45 5.61
C ALA A 32 -6.14 -11.12 6.16
N ALA A 33 -5.07 -11.33 5.38
CA ALA A 33 -3.70 -11.02 5.79
C ALA A 33 -3.47 -9.51 6.00
N TYR A 34 -4.20 -8.67 5.26
CA TYR A 34 -4.07 -7.21 5.29
C TYR A 34 -4.79 -6.56 6.47
N GLN A 35 -5.65 -7.30 7.19
CA GLN A 35 -6.35 -6.80 8.39
C GLN A 35 -5.38 -6.32 9.47
N SER A 36 -4.23 -7.00 9.60
CA SER A 36 -3.20 -6.66 10.59
C SER A 36 -2.53 -5.31 10.31
N LEU A 37 -2.59 -4.81 9.07
CA LEU A 37 -1.92 -3.58 8.65
C LEU A 37 -2.69 -2.30 9.01
N ARG A 38 -3.91 -2.43 9.53
CA ARG A 38 -4.74 -1.30 9.97
C ARG A 38 -3.96 -0.44 10.95
N ARG A 39 -3.94 0.89 10.77
CA ARG A 39 -3.24 1.84 11.65
C ARG A 39 -1.82 1.36 11.99
N GLY A 40 -0.98 1.16 10.97
CA GLY A 40 0.44 0.82 11.15
C GLY A 40 0.68 -0.38 12.06
N GLY A 41 0.00 -1.52 11.82
CA GLY A 41 0.14 -2.70 12.68
C GLY A 41 -0.71 -2.64 13.95
N ILE A 42 -1.94 -2.15 13.85
CA ILE A 42 -2.96 -1.96 14.89
C ILE A 42 -2.65 -0.83 15.89
N THR A 43 -1.39 -0.63 16.26
CA THR A 43 -0.96 0.30 17.33
C THR A 43 -0.63 1.71 16.83
N GLY A 44 -0.41 1.87 15.53
CA GLY A 44 0.09 3.10 14.89
C GLY A 44 1.60 3.28 14.96
N GLN A 45 2.31 2.41 15.68
CA GLN A 45 3.76 2.47 15.87
C GLN A 45 4.55 1.78 14.76
N GLY A 46 3.89 0.97 13.93
CA GLY A 46 4.50 0.37 12.76
C GLY A 46 4.46 1.26 11.52
N THR A 47 5.20 0.81 10.51
CA THR A 47 5.20 1.38 9.16
C THR A 47 3.78 1.49 8.60
N CYS A 48 3.54 2.53 7.79
CA CYS A 48 2.30 2.78 7.09
C CYS A 48 1.76 1.49 6.43
N GLY A 49 0.50 1.17 6.75
CA GLY A 49 -0.14 -0.05 6.27
C GLY A 49 -0.26 -0.11 4.75
N ALA A 50 -0.34 1.04 4.06
CA ALA A 50 -0.32 1.07 2.60
C ALA A 50 1.05 0.62 2.07
N VAL A 51 2.14 1.17 2.64
CA VAL A 51 3.51 0.85 2.22
C VAL A 51 3.80 -0.64 2.38
N VAL A 52 3.46 -1.21 3.54
CA VAL A 52 3.63 -2.65 3.80
C VAL A 52 2.75 -3.48 2.87
N ALA A 53 1.50 -3.07 2.63
CA ALA A 53 0.61 -3.76 1.68
C ALA A 53 1.19 -3.80 0.26
N GLY A 54 1.86 -2.73 -0.20
CA GLY A 54 2.51 -2.74 -1.51
C GLY A 54 3.64 -3.78 -1.60
N GLN A 55 4.41 -3.98 -0.53
CA GLN A 55 5.43 -5.05 -0.48
C GLN A 55 4.79 -6.44 -0.51
N LEU A 56 3.71 -6.65 0.25
CA LEU A 56 2.98 -7.92 0.25
C LEU A 56 2.40 -8.25 -1.12
N LEU A 57 1.80 -7.26 -1.80
CA LEU A 57 1.27 -7.44 -3.15
C LEU A 57 2.35 -7.87 -4.14
N LEU A 58 3.52 -7.21 -4.13
CA LEU A 58 4.64 -7.62 -5.00
C LEU A 58 5.08 -9.06 -4.71
N GLY A 59 5.13 -9.45 -3.43
CA GLY A 59 5.38 -10.84 -3.02
C GLY A 59 4.33 -11.81 -3.55
N GLU A 60 3.04 -11.49 -3.45
CA GLU A 60 1.94 -12.34 -3.94
C GLU A 60 1.91 -12.50 -5.47
N PHE A 61 2.43 -11.54 -6.23
CA PHE A 61 2.45 -11.60 -7.69
C PHE A 61 3.74 -12.15 -8.28
N LEU A 62 4.89 -11.88 -7.64
CA LEU A 62 6.22 -12.18 -8.20
C LEU A 62 6.99 -13.23 -7.41
N GLY A 63 6.52 -13.61 -6.22
CA GLY A 63 7.15 -14.63 -5.39
C GLY A 63 7.11 -16.02 -6.03
N ASP A 64 8.03 -16.88 -5.59
CA ASP A 64 8.01 -18.29 -5.96
C ASP A 64 6.77 -18.94 -5.32
N PRO A 65 5.93 -19.67 -6.09
CA PRO A 65 4.80 -20.41 -5.51
C PRO A 65 5.26 -21.55 -4.59
N ASP A 66 6.49 -22.04 -4.71
CA ASP A 66 7.06 -23.00 -3.76
C ASP A 66 7.53 -22.25 -2.50
N PRO A 67 6.98 -22.57 -1.31
CA PRO A 67 7.41 -21.93 -0.06
C PRO A 67 8.87 -22.23 0.33
N THR A 68 9.51 -23.20 -0.30
CA THR A 68 10.93 -23.53 -0.16
C THR A 68 11.78 -23.04 -1.35
N GLY A 69 11.13 -22.44 -2.35
CA GLY A 69 11.75 -21.87 -3.52
C GLY A 69 12.62 -20.64 -3.21
N ALA A 70 13.43 -20.25 -4.20
CA ALA A 70 14.33 -19.11 -4.06
C ALA A 70 13.57 -17.78 -4.21
N VAL A 71 14.14 -16.70 -3.69
CA VAL A 71 13.67 -15.35 -4.04
C VAL A 71 13.84 -15.14 -5.54
N THR A 72 12.74 -14.91 -6.26
CA THR A 72 12.79 -14.74 -7.71
C THR A 72 13.55 -13.45 -8.08
N PRO A 73 14.28 -13.41 -9.20
CA PRO A 73 14.93 -12.20 -9.67
C PRO A 73 13.94 -11.03 -9.88
N ALA A 74 12.73 -11.35 -10.37
CA ALA A 74 11.66 -10.38 -10.59
C ALA A 74 11.17 -9.74 -9.28
N LEU A 75 10.91 -10.55 -8.24
CA LEU A 75 10.52 -10.04 -6.93
C LEU A 75 11.62 -9.18 -6.32
N LYS A 76 12.88 -9.63 -6.38
CA LYS A 76 14.02 -8.87 -5.86
C LYS A 76 14.11 -7.49 -6.52
N GLN A 77 14.11 -7.46 -7.85
CA GLN A 77 14.20 -6.20 -8.61
C GLN A 77 13.01 -5.28 -8.31
N ALA A 78 11.79 -5.82 -8.25
CA ALA A 78 10.59 -5.05 -7.96
C ALA A 78 10.61 -4.46 -6.53
N ILE A 79 11.06 -5.23 -5.54
CA ILE A 79 11.17 -4.75 -4.15
C ILE A 79 12.24 -3.67 -3.99
N GLU A 80 13.41 -3.83 -4.61
CA GLU A 80 14.48 -2.82 -4.59
C GLU A 80 13.98 -1.51 -5.21
N ARG A 81 13.33 -1.58 -6.39
CA ARG A 81 12.73 -0.41 -7.03
C ARG A 81 11.60 0.19 -6.19
N TYR A 82 10.73 -0.64 -5.60
CA TYR A 82 9.64 -0.17 -4.75
C TYR A 82 10.15 0.60 -3.54
N GLN A 83 11.16 0.08 -2.84
CA GLN A 83 11.75 0.74 -1.68
C GLN A 83 12.38 2.09 -2.06
N GLN A 84 13.09 2.15 -3.19
CA GLN A 84 13.65 3.40 -3.70
C GLN A 84 12.56 4.41 -4.02
N ARG A 85 11.55 4.02 -4.82
CA ARG A 85 10.45 4.91 -5.23
C ARG A 85 9.58 5.35 -4.06
N VAL A 86 9.36 4.50 -3.06
CA VAL A 86 8.68 4.91 -1.82
C VAL A 86 9.50 5.97 -1.07
N THR A 87 10.82 5.88 -1.09
CA THR A 87 11.69 6.87 -0.44
C THR A 87 11.70 8.19 -1.19
N ASP A 88 11.76 8.14 -2.52
CA ASP A 88 11.96 9.32 -3.36
C ASP A 88 10.66 10.03 -3.75
N GLU A 89 9.57 9.27 -3.95
CA GLU A 89 8.35 9.76 -4.61
C GLU A 89 7.14 9.82 -3.67
N LEU A 90 7.06 8.98 -2.63
CA LEU A 90 5.85 8.89 -1.81
C LEU A 90 5.63 10.19 -1.02
N ASP A 91 4.47 10.82 -1.21
CA ASP A 91 4.08 11.98 -0.41
C ASP A 91 3.73 11.52 1.02
N ARG A 92 4.69 11.70 1.93
CA ARG A 92 4.53 11.45 3.36
C ARG A 92 4.22 12.71 4.17
N GLY A 93 3.87 13.81 3.49
CA GLY A 93 3.74 15.13 4.10
C GLY A 93 5.03 15.56 4.77
N GLU A 94 4.91 16.21 5.94
CA GLU A 94 6.05 16.68 6.73
C GLU A 94 6.71 15.57 7.57
N SER A 95 6.23 14.32 7.47
CA SER A 95 6.72 13.23 8.31
C SER A 95 8.16 12.83 7.97
N PRO A 96 9.08 12.78 8.95
CA PRO A 96 10.45 12.32 8.73
C PRO A 96 10.53 10.79 8.55
N THR A 97 9.51 10.05 8.97
CA THR A 97 9.46 8.58 8.92
C THR A 97 8.25 8.09 8.11
N LEU A 98 8.18 6.77 7.90
CA LEU A 98 7.00 6.09 7.35
C LEU A 98 6.13 5.47 8.45
N ILE A 99 6.33 5.81 9.72
CA ILE A 99 5.51 5.32 10.84
C ILE A 99 4.12 5.95 10.74
N CYS A 100 3.07 5.14 10.90
CA CYS A 100 1.70 5.59 10.69
C CYS A 100 1.31 6.77 11.58
N ASN A 101 1.67 6.74 12.87
CA ASN A 101 1.38 7.85 13.78
C ASN A 101 2.15 9.12 13.39
N ASP A 102 3.42 9.00 13.00
CA ASP A 102 4.23 10.16 12.57
C ASP A 102 3.62 10.81 11.30
N MET A 103 3.24 9.99 10.33
CA MET A 103 2.61 10.45 9.09
C MET A 103 1.25 11.10 9.32
N THR A 104 0.51 10.69 10.35
CA THR A 104 -0.87 11.17 10.58
C THR A 104 -1.00 12.21 11.68
N ALA A 105 0.01 12.37 12.54
CA ALA A 105 0.00 13.33 13.63
C ALA A 105 -0.27 14.78 13.20
N PRO A 106 0.26 15.28 12.06
CA PRO A 106 -0.01 16.65 11.61
C PRO A 106 -1.48 16.93 11.28
N HIS A 107 -2.30 15.89 11.08
CA HIS A 107 -3.70 16.02 10.70
C HIS A 107 -4.69 16.04 11.88
N GLY A 108 -4.18 15.94 13.11
CA GLY A 108 -4.99 16.02 14.33
C GLY A 108 -5.87 14.79 14.56
N ASP A 109 -7.19 14.95 14.43
CA ASP A 109 -8.12 13.84 14.64
C ASP A 109 -7.85 12.74 13.61
N PHE A 110 -7.48 11.55 14.13
CA PHE A 110 -7.29 10.39 13.29
C PHE A 110 -8.58 10.05 12.52
N ARG A 111 -9.78 10.26 13.05
CA ARG A 111 -11.02 10.02 12.29
C ARG A 111 -11.45 11.22 11.44
N GLY A 112 -10.67 12.30 11.45
CA GLY A 112 -10.99 13.54 10.76
C GLY A 112 -10.79 13.49 9.25
N PRO A 113 -11.43 14.41 8.53
CA PRO A 113 -11.39 14.49 7.06
C PRO A 113 -9.99 14.80 6.52
N ALA A 114 -9.17 15.56 7.26
CA ALA A 114 -7.80 15.89 6.85
C ALA A 114 -6.92 14.62 6.72
N ARG A 115 -6.92 13.76 7.76
CA ARG A 115 -6.19 12.48 7.73
C ARG A 115 -6.74 11.58 6.62
N HIS A 116 -8.06 11.51 6.50
CA HIS A 116 -8.71 10.67 5.50
C HIS A 116 -8.29 11.07 4.08
N HIS A 117 -8.32 12.36 3.73
CA HIS A 117 -7.83 12.87 2.45
C HIS A 117 -6.35 12.51 2.21
N PHE A 118 -5.48 12.81 3.18
CA PHE A 118 -4.05 12.49 3.09
C PHE A 118 -3.81 10.99 2.84
N CYS A 119 -4.38 10.12 3.68
CA CYS A 119 -4.19 8.68 3.53
C CYS A 119 -4.81 8.13 2.23
N THR A 120 -5.85 8.78 1.69
CA THR A 120 -6.41 8.43 0.36
C THR A 120 -5.36 8.61 -0.72
N GLN A 121 -4.62 9.73 -0.72
CA GLN A 121 -3.57 9.99 -1.69
C GLN A 121 -2.40 9.00 -1.53
N VAL A 122 -1.97 8.74 -0.30
CA VAL A 122 -0.92 7.74 0.00
C VAL A 122 -1.31 6.36 -0.54
N VAL A 123 -2.53 5.90 -0.28
CA VAL A 123 -3.03 4.60 -0.76
C VAL A 123 -3.09 4.57 -2.30
N ALA A 124 -3.59 5.64 -2.91
CA ALA A 124 -3.68 5.75 -4.37
C ALA A 124 -2.29 5.72 -5.03
N GLN A 125 -1.32 6.43 -4.45
CA GLN A 125 0.06 6.48 -4.94
C GLN A 125 0.76 5.13 -4.78
N VAL A 126 0.65 4.48 -3.62
CA VAL A 126 1.21 3.12 -3.43
C VAL A 126 0.59 2.14 -4.44
N GLY A 127 -0.73 2.21 -4.66
CA GLY A 127 -1.40 1.38 -5.65
C GLY A 127 -0.91 1.64 -7.09
N GLN A 128 -0.54 2.89 -7.40
CA GLN A 128 0.11 3.23 -8.67
C GLN A 128 1.51 2.62 -8.78
N LEU A 129 2.35 2.79 -7.75
CA LEU A 129 3.72 2.26 -7.73
C LEU A 129 3.73 0.74 -7.95
N VAL A 130 2.86 0.01 -7.25
CA VAL A 130 2.75 -1.45 -7.38
C VAL A 130 2.33 -1.85 -8.79
N ASP A 131 1.30 -1.20 -9.37
CA ASP A 131 0.81 -1.49 -10.73
C ASP A 131 1.88 -1.24 -11.79
N GLU A 132 2.62 -0.13 -11.69
CA GLU A 132 3.73 0.18 -12.58
C GLU A 132 4.85 -0.86 -12.49
N LEU A 133 5.28 -1.22 -11.28
CA LEU A 133 6.34 -2.20 -11.07
C LEU A 133 5.94 -3.60 -11.55
N LEU A 134 4.69 -4.00 -11.37
CA LEU A 134 4.17 -5.26 -11.91
C LEU A 134 4.19 -5.26 -13.45
N ARG A 135 3.80 -4.15 -14.08
CA ARG A 135 3.85 -4.00 -15.55
C ARG A 135 5.28 -4.02 -16.09
N GLU A 136 6.24 -3.43 -15.37
CA GLU A 136 7.67 -3.52 -15.72
C GLU A 136 8.17 -4.97 -15.74
N GLN A 137 7.58 -5.85 -14.92
CA GLN A 137 7.87 -7.30 -14.90
C GLN A 137 7.00 -8.11 -15.87
N GLY A 138 6.22 -7.45 -16.74
CA GLY A 138 5.36 -8.11 -17.73
C GLY A 138 4.01 -8.61 -17.20
N MET A 139 3.62 -8.26 -15.97
CA MET A 139 2.33 -8.63 -15.41
C MET A 139 1.24 -7.66 -15.89
N VAL A 140 0.12 -8.22 -16.35
CA VAL A 140 -1.09 -7.45 -16.68
C VAL A 140 -2.09 -7.64 -15.55
N ILE A 141 -2.37 -6.56 -14.82
CA ILE A 141 -3.37 -6.57 -13.75
C ILE A 141 -4.64 -5.92 -14.28
N GLU A 142 -5.71 -6.71 -14.39
CA GLU A 142 -7.03 -6.21 -14.77
C GLU A 142 -7.64 -5.38 -13.63
N PRO A 143 -8.26 -4.22 -13.94
CA PRO A 143 -8.87 -3.34 -12.94
C PRO A 143 -10.08 -3.95 -12.23
#